data_AF-A0A818LNQ4-F1
#
_entry.id   AF-A0A818LNQ4-F1
#
_cell.length_a   1.000
_cell.length_b   1.000
_cell.length_c   1.000
_cell.angle_alpha   90.00
_cell.angle_beta   90.00
_cell.angle_gamma   90.00
#
_symmetry.space_group_name_H-M   'P 1'
#
loop_
_entity.id
_entity.type
_entity.pdbx_description
1 polymer ?
#
loop_
_entity_poly.entity_id
_entity_poly.type
_entity_poly.pdbx_seq_one_letter_code
_entity_poly.pdbx_strand_id
1 'polypeptide(L)'
;MIYRVFFIRDFDVHAAQIIDKCFSQDEYLALELLTTQSKLYFGYTPIELAEETNSRTFLASECVQAYADQLWYGDIEQPAHRKNIVNILVGDV
;
A
#
# COMPACT_ATOMS: atom_id res chain seq x y z
N MET A 1 -21.12 8.25 -21.91
CA MET A 1 -20.84 8.13 -20.46
C MET A 1 -20.11 6.82 -20.11
N ILE A 2 -20.42 5.70 -20.79
CA ILE A 2 -19.80 4.37 -20.55
C ILE A 2 -18.26 4.36 -20.74
N TYR A 3 -17.73 5.02 -21.79
CA TYR A 3 -16.28 5.06 -22.06
C TYR A 3 -15.41 5.67 -20.96
N ARG A 4 -15.96 6.61 -20.17
CA ARG A 4 -15.20 7.24 -19.07
C ARG A 4 -14.98 6.27 -17.91
N VAL A 5 -15.96 5.41 -17.61
CA VAL A 5 -15.87 4.46 -16.50
C VAL A 5 -14.87 3.34 -16.81
N PHE A 6 -14.86 2.86 -18.06
CA PHE A 6 -13.87 1.88 -18.50
C PHE A 6 -12.45 2.43 -18.45
N PHE A 7 -12.24 3.64 -18.97
CA PHE A 7 -10.94 4.30 -18.93
C PHE A 7 -10.41 4.43 -17.50
N ILE A 8 -11.20 4.97 -16.55
CA ILE A 8 -10.77 5.12 -15.15
C ILE A 8 -10.35 3.78 -14.53
N ARG A 9 -11.12 2.72 -14.79
CA ARG A 9 -10.81 1.38 -14.28
C ARG A 9 -9.52 0.82 -14.88
N ASP A 10 -9.26 1.06 -16.15
CA ASP A 10 -8.02 0.62 -16.80
C ASP A 10 -6.79 1.32 -16.18
N PHE A 11 -6.89 2.60 -15.83
CA PHE A 11 -5.82 3.31 -15.12
C PHE A 11 -5.62 2.81 -13.69
N ASP A 12 -6.70 2.51 -12.96
CA ASP A 12 -6.62 1.95 -11.60
C ASP A 12 -5.88 0.60 -11.62
N VAL A 13 -6.27 -0.29 -12.55
CA VAL A 13 -5.58 -1.58 -12.75
C VAL A 13 -4.13 -1.39 -13.16
N HIS A 14 -3.84 -0.46 -14.07
CA HIS A 14 -2.49 -0.24 -14.56
C HIS A 14 -1.56 0.34 -13.48
N ALA A 15 -2.07 1.28 -12.68
CA ALA A 15 -1.33 1.83 -11.54
C ALA A 15 -1.00 0.73 -10.52
N ALA A 16 -1.95 -0.17 -10.22
CA ALA A 16 -1.73 -1.31 -9.34
C ALA A 16 -0.63 -2.25 -9.88
N GLN A 17 -0.69 -2.58 -11.17
CA GLN A 17 0.32 -3.43 -11.81
C GLN A 17 1.72 -2.80 -11.81
N ILE A 18 1.82 -1.48 -12.01
CA ILE A 18 3.10 -0.78 -11.98
C ILE A 18 3.69 -0.80 -10.57
N ILE A 19 2.90 -0.49 -9.54
CA ILE A 19 3.43 -0.42 -8.17
C ILE A 19 3.85 -1.81 -7.67
N ASP A 20 3.09 -2.85 -7.99
CA ASP A 20 3.46 -4.24 -7.65
C ASP A 20 4.71 -4.69 -8.42
N LYS A 21 4.86 -4.27 -9.68
CA LYS A 21 6.09 -4.52 -10.41
C LYS A 21 7.29 -3.82 -9.78
N CYS A 22 7.14 -2.58 -9.33
CA CYS A 22 8.20 -1.88 -8.59
C CYS A 22 8.52 -2.62 -7.28
N PHE A 23 7.50 -3.07 -6.55
CA PHE A 23 7.65 -3.80 -5.29
C PHE A 23 8.41 -5.12 -5.48
N SER A 24 8.09 -5.89 -6.54
CA SER A 24 8.84 -7.11 -6.87
C SER A 24 10.31 -6.89 -7.23
N GLN A 25 10.72 -5.67 -7.57
CA GLN A 25 12.09 -5.32 -7.91
C GLN A 25 12.87 -4.82 -6.70
N ASP A 26 12.27 -3.92 -5.93
CA ASP A 26 12.83 -3.38 -4.69
C ASP A 26 11.66 -2.97 -3.78
N GLU A 27 11.41 -3.80 -2.76
CA GLU A 27 10.30 -3.60 -1.83
C GLU A 27 10.43 -2.26 -1.09
N TYR A 28 11.63 -1.92 -0.63
CA TYR A 28 11.87 -0.71 0.17
C TYR A 28 11.62 0.55 -0.66
N LEU A 29 12.21 0.63 -1.85
CA LEU A 29 12.03 1.79 -2.73
C LEU A 29 10.60 1.91 -3.25
N ALA A 30 9.89 0.80 -3.44
CA ALA A 30 8.48 0.84 -3.84
C ALA A 30 7.58 1.38 -2.71
N LEU A 31 7.85 1.00 -1.46
CA LEU A 31 7.14 1.54 -0.30
C LEU A 31 7.47 3.02 -0.07
N GLU A 32 8.72 3.43 -0.30
CA GLU A 32 9.11 4.85 -0.29
C GLU A 32 8.37 5.62 -1.39
N LEU A 33 8.33 5.08 -2.62
CA LEU A 33 7.61 5.69 -3.74
C LEU A 33 6.12 5.88 -3.42
N LEU A 34 5.51 4.92 -2.72
CA LEU A 34 4.11 4.93 -2.32
C LEU A 34 3.77 6.09 -1.38
N THR A 35 4.72 6.51 -0.54
CA THR A 35 4.56 7.58 0.47
C THR A 35 5.24 8.89 0.08
N THR A 36 5.93 8.92 -1.06
CA THR A 36 6.64 10.11 -1.54
C THR A 36 5.65 11.13 -2.08
N GLN A 37 5.73 12.35 -1.56
CA GLN A 37 4.94 13.47 -2.07
C GLN A 37 5.37 13.88 -3.48
N SER A 38 4.40 13.96 -4.39
CA SER A 38 4.68 14.38 -5.75
C SER A 38 4.47 15.89 -5.93
N LYS A 39 5.54 16.58 -6.34
CA LYS A 39 5.47 18.00 -6.73
C LYS A 39 4.56 18.25 -7.93
N LEU A 40 4.31 17.23 -8.76
CA LEU A 40 3.45 17.32 -9.94
C LEU A 40 1.97 17.14 -9.59
N TYR A 41 1.66 16.51 -8.46
CA TYR A 41 0.30 16.26 -8.00
C TYR A 41 0.04 17.02 -6.69
N PHE A 42 0.35 18.31 -6.66
CA PHE A 42 0.03 19.22 -5.53
C PHE A 42 0.55 18.77 -4.16
N GLY A 43 1.60 17.93 -4.11
CA GLY A 43 2.15 17.40 -2.87
C GLY A 43 1.44 16.16 -2.34
N TYR A 44 0.42 15.63 -3.04
CA TYR A 44 -0.20 14.37 -2.66
C TYR A 44 0.75 13.19 -2.87
N THR A 45 0.63 12.22 -1.99
CA THR A 45 1.21 10.89 -2.13
C THR A 45 0.30 9.99 -2.96
N PRO A 46 0.85 8.94 -3.60
CA PRO A 46 0.03 7.92 -4.27
C PRO A 46 -1.08 7.30 -3.40
N ILE A 47 -0.84 7.10 -2.10
CA ILE A 47 -1.86 6.56 -1.17
C ILE A 47 -3.01 7.55 -0.99
N GLU A 48 -2.70 8.81 -0.69
CA GLU A 48 -3.72 9.84 -0.49
C GLU A 48 -4.58 10.00 -1.76
N LEU A 49 -3.95 9.99 -2.94
CA LEU A 49 -4.69 10.03 -4.21
C LEU A 49 -5.60 8.81 -4.39
N ALA A 50 -5.14 7.62 -4.05
CA ALA A 50 -5.93 6.39 -4.14
C ALA A 50 -7.10 6.37 -3.15
N GLU A 51 -6.92 6.94 -1.95
CA GLU A 51 -7.98 7.08 -0.94
C GLU A 51 -9.06 8.06 -1.40
N GLU A 52 -8.66 9.28 -1.79
CA GLU A 52 -9.56 10.34 -2.26
C GLU A 52 -10.37 9.91 -3.49
N THR A 53 -9.79 9.07 -4.34
CA THR A 53 -10.47 8.54 -5.55
C THR A 53 -11.17 7.21 -5.34
N ASN A 54 -11.08 6.61 -4.14
CA ASN A 54 -11.62 5.30 -3.79
C ASN A 54 -11.17 4.20 -4.78
N SER A 55 -9.88 4.23 -5.12
CA SER A 55 -9.20 3.35 -6.07
C SER A 55 -8.99 1.95 -5.48
N ARG A 56 -10.08 1.18 -5.38
CA ARG A 56 -10.07 -0.12 -4.68
C ARG A 56 -9.08 -1.12 -5.25
N THR A 57 -8.83 -1.09 -6.55
CA THR A 57 -7.88 -2.02 -7.17
C THR A 57 -6.44 -1.66 -6.78
N PHE A 58 -6.07 -0.39 -6.84
CA PHE A 58 -4.78 0.09 -6.36
C PHE A 58 -4.58 -0.18 -4.86
N LEU A 59 -5.59 0.10 -4.03
CA LEU A 59 -5.51 -0.14 -2.59
C LEU A 59 -5.36 -1.63 -2.24
N ALA A 60 -5.86 -2.52 -3.08
CA ALA A 60 -5.73 -3.97 -2.93
C ALA A 60 -4.44 -4.55 -3.53
N SER A 61 -3.53 -3.70 -4.04
CA SER A 61 -2.24 -4.13 -4.57
C SER A 61 -1.35 -4.72 -3.47
N GLU A 62 -0.45 -5.62 -3.85
CA GLU A 62 0.44 -6.31 -2.91
C GLU A 62 1.33 -5.32 -2.16
N CYS A 63 1.88 -4.34 -2.87
CA CYS A 63 2.69 -3.28 -2.28
C CYS A 63 1.93 -2.47 -1.21
N VAL A 64 0.69 -2.08 -1.49
CA VAL A 64 -0.12 -1.28 -0.56
C VAL A 64 -0.54 -2.10 0.66
N GLN A 65 -0.88 -3.38 0.48
CA GLN A 65 -1.19 -4.27 1.60
C GLN A 65 0.04 -4.53 2.46
N ALA A 66 1.22 -4.73 1.86
CA ALA A 66 2.48 -4.85 2.59
C ALA A 66 2.82 -3.58 3.38
N TYR A 67 2.59 -2.39 2.80
CA TYR A 67 2.72 -1.12 3.50
C TYR A 67 1.77 -1.02 4.70
N ALA A 68 0.50 -1.38 4.51
CA ALA A 68 -0.50 -1.36 5.58
C ALA A 68 -0.15 -2.33 6.71
N ASP A 69 0.36 -3.52 6.38
CA ASP A 69 0.86 -4.49 7.34
C ASP A 69 2.04 -3.90 8.13
N GLN A 70 3.02 -3.30 7.47
CA GLN A 70 4.14 -2.63 8.15
C GLN A 70 3.66 -1.51 9.08
N LEU A 71 2.72 -0.68 8.63
CA LEU A 71 2.14 0.38 9.45
C LEU A 71 1.41 -0.19 10.68
N TRP A 72 0.75 -1.33 10.52
CA TRP A 72 0.04 -2.00 11.60
C TRP A 72 0.97 -2.63 12.64
N TYR A 73 2.07 -3.25 12.20
CA TYR A 73 3.08 -3.83 13.10
C TYR A 73 3.99 -2.76 13.72
N GLY A 74 4.17 -1.61 13.06
CA GLY A 74 5.07 -0.55 13.52
C GLY A 74 6.52 -1.03 13.65
N ASP A 75 7.17 -0.69 14.75
CA ASP A 75 8.56 -1.11 15.06
C ASP A 75 8.65 -2.56 15.58
N ILE A 76 7.53 -3.28 15.68
CA ILE A 76 7.54 -4.68 16.08
C ILE A 76 8.01 -5.49 14.87
N GLU A 77 9.23 -6.02 14.94
CA GLU A 77 9.73 -6.99 13.95
C GLU A 77 8.63 -8.04 13.71
N GLN A 78 8.15 -8.16 12.46
CA GLN A 78 7.07 -9.08 12.10
C GLN A 78 7.36 -10.45 12.72
N PRO A 79 6.70 -10.80 13.84
CA PRO A 79 7.13 -11.95 14.57
C PRO A 79 6.65 -13.12 13.76
N ALA A 80 7.58 -14.00 13.40
CA ALA A 80 7.35 -15.17 12.58
C ALA A 80 6.19 -16.07 13.07
N HIS A 81 5.56 -15.80 14.22
CA HIS A 81 4.29 -16.37 14.67
C HIS A 81 3.45 -15.34 15.44
N ARG A 82 2.18 -15.13 15.03
CA ARG A 82 1.15 -14.38 15.80
C ARG A 82 1.04 -14.79 17.28
N LYS A 83 1.44 -16.02 17.61
CA LYS A 83 1.45 -16.57 18.98
C LYS A 83 2.39 -15.80 19.93
N ASN A 84 3.45 -15.18 19.40
CA ASN A 84 4.42 -14.45 20.24
C ASN A 84 3.94 -13.03 20.57
N ILE A 85 3.12 -12.40 19.73
CA ILE A 85 2.56 -11.05 19.99
C ILE A 85 1.65 -11.06 21.21
N VAL A 86 0.83 -12.10 21.35
CA VAL A 86 -0.08 -12.22 22.50
C VAL A 86 0.71 -12.34 23.80
N ASN A 87 1.82 -13.08 23.82
CA ASN A 87 2.66 -13.21 25.01
C ASN A 87 3.42 -11.91 25.37
N ILE A 88 3.73 -11.07 24.38
CA ILE A 88 4.39 -9.78 24.61
C ILE A 88 3.37 -8.73 25.13
N LEU A 89 2.13 -8.75 24.63
CA LEU A 89 1.08 -7.79 25.02
C LEU A 89 0.32 -8.20 26.28
N VAL A 90 0.14 -9.50 26.49
CA VAL A 90 -0.45 -10.11 27.67
C VAL A 90 0.70 -10.78 28.40
N GLY A 91 1.46 -9.99 29.17
CA GLY A 91 2.64 -10.49 29.88
C GLY A 91 2.35 -11.83 30.58
N ASP A 92 3.30 -12.75 30.43
CA ASP A 92 3.27 -14.13 30.91
C ASP A 92 2.42 -14.35 32.17
N VAL A 93 1.35 -15.14 32.03
CA VAL A 93 0.70 -15.86 33.13
C VAL A 93 1.24 -17.28 33.16
#